data_AF-A0ABD1DSN0-F1
#
_entry.id   AF-A0ABD1DSN0-F1
#
_cell.length_a   1.000
_cell.length_b   1.000
_cell.length_c   1.000
_cell.angle_alpha   90.00
_cell.angle_beta   90.00
_cell.angle_gamma   90.00
#
_symmetry.space_group_name_H-M   'P 1'
#
loop_
_entity.id
_entity.type
_entity.pdbx_description
1 polymer ?
#
loop_
_entity_poly.entity_id
_entity_poly.type
_entity_poly.pdbx_seq_one_letter_code
_entity_poly.pdbx_strand_id
1 'polypeptide(L)'
;MWQGSIYRRGARRWRKLYRINGHIFQAKRFNRKAFCAFCHDRIWGLGRQGFKCIQCKLLVHKKCHKLGSKPCSNEHVEPVL
;
A
#
# COMPACT_ATOMS: atom_id res chain seq x y z
N MET A 1 -45.26 6.61 1.90
CA MET A 1 -43.96 5.94 2.10
C MET A 1 -43.10 6.18 0.86
N TRP A 2 -42.15 7.10 0.92
CA TRP A 2 -41.23 7.39 -0.20
C TRP A 2 -40.04 6.43 -0.13
N GLN A 3 -39.97 5.43 -1.02
CA GLN A 3 -38.73 4.67 -1.27
C GLN A 3 -38.10 5.17 -2.58
N GLY A 4 -37.43 6.32 -2.51
CA GLY A 4 -36.51 6.73 -3.57
C GLY A 4 -35.16 6.05 -3.36
N SER A 5 -34.81 5.09 -4.22
CA SER A 5 -33.48 4.49 -4.24
C SER A 5 -32.41 5.55 -4.59
N ILE A 6 -31.60 5.94 -3.60
CA ILE A 6 -30.47 6.88 -3.79
C ILE A 6 -29.36 6.12 -4.54
N TYR A 7 -29.41 6.15 -5.88
CA TYR A 7 -28.32 5.62 -6.71
C TYR A 7 -27.11 6.56 -6.69
N ARG A 8 -26.13 6.26 -5.82
CA ARG A 8 -24.85 7.00 -5.72
C ARG A 8 -23.93 6.70 -6.92
N ARG A 9 -24.20 7.31 -8.06
CA ARG A 9 -23.34 7.27 -9.26
C ARG A 9 -22.05 8.06 -8.97
N GLY A 10 -20.88 7.42 -8.92
CA GLY A 10 -19.58 8.13 -8.85
C GLY A 10 -18.57 7.69 -7.79
N ALA A 11 -18.88 6.71 -6.92
CA ALA A 11 -17.95 6.26 -5.87
C ALA A 11 -16.80 5.33 -6.37
N ARG A 12 -16.54 5.24 -7.68
CA ARG A 12 -15.43 4.43 -8.21
C ARG A 12 -14.11 5.19 -8.09
N ARG A 13 -13.44 5.05 -6.95
CA ARG A 13 -12.09 5.58 -6.74
C ARG A 13 -11.05 4.62 -7.32
N TRP A 14 -10.54 4.94 -8.50
CA TRP A 14 -9.40 4.21 -9.09
C TRP A 14 -8.20 4.25 -8.14
N ARG A 15 -7.62 3.08 -7.86
CA ARG A 15 -6.42 2.96 -7.02
C ARG A 15 -5.19 3.09 -7.91
N LYS A 16 -4.51 4.23 -7.81
CA LYS A 16 -3.21 4.46 -8.47
C LYS A 16 -2.17 3.45 -7.95
N LEU A 17 -1.52 2.75 -8.88
CA LEU A 17 -0.45 1.78 -8.64
C LEU A 17 0.89 2.37 -9.10
N TYR A 18 1.98 2.00 -8.43
CA TYR A 18 3.33 2.47 -8.71
C TYR A 18 4.23 1.26 -8.98
N ARG A 19 4.92 1.22 -10.12
CA ARG A 19 5.83 0.12 -10.48
C ARG A 19 7.28 0.56 -10.31
N ILE A 20 8.03 -0.09 -9.41
CA ILE A 20 9.47 0.19 -9.16
C ILE A 20 10.18 -1.13 -8.85
N ASN A 21 11.30 -1.42 -9.53
CA ASN A 21 12.16 -2.60 -9.27
C ASN A 21 11.37 -3.92 -9.20
N GLY A 22 10.42 -4.10 -10.11
CA GLY A 22 9.52 -5.26 -10.17
C GLY A 22 8.37 -5.25 -9.16
N HIS A 23 8.33 -4.33 -8.20
CA HIS A 23 7.24 -4.22 -7.24
C HIS A 23 6.06 -3.43 -7.80
N ILE A 24 4.84 -3.87 -7.48
CA ILE A 24 3.61 -3.10 -7.72
C ILE A 24 3.11 -2.54 -6.38
N PHE A 25 3.47 -1.29 -6.11
CA PHE A 25 3.15 -0.57 -4.88
C PHE A 25 1.77 0.08 -4.92
N GLN A 26 1.02 -0.11 -3.83
CA GLN A 26 -0.26 0.55 -3.58
C GLN A 26 -0.17 1.40 -2.30
N ALA A 27 -0.63 2.65 -2.37
CA ALA A 27 -0.65 3.54 -1.22
C ALA A 27 -1.64 3.00 -0.16
N LYS A 28 -1.16 2.79 1.07
CA LYS A 28 -1.94 2.20 2.17
C LYS A 28 -1.85 3.05 3.43
N ARG A 29 -2.88 2.90 4.27
CA ARG A 29 -2.81 3.29 5.68
C ARG A 29 -2.14 2.19 6.47
N PHE A 30 -1.27 2.56 7.41
CA PHE A 30 -0.54 1.61 8.25
C PHE A 30 -0.85 1.82 9.73
N ASN A 31 -0.77 0.73 10.48
CA ASN A 31 -0.88 0.75 11.94
C ASN A 31 0.50 1.00 12.58
N ARG A 32 0.53 1.11 13.91
CA ARG A 32 1.76 1.40 14.68
C ARG A 32 2.86 0.35 14.54
N LYS A 33 2.56 -0.87 14.06
CA LYS A 33 3.50 -1.98 13.90
C LYS A 33 4.17 -2.03 12.52
N ALA A 34 3.90 -1.08 11.63
CA ALA A 34 4.49 -1.08 10.29
C ALA A 34 5.87 -0.41 10.26
N PHE A 35 6.88 -1.15 9.84
CA PHE A 35 8.25 -0.66 9.64
C PHE A 35 8.63 -0.63 8.16
N CYS A 36 9.45 0.34 7.76
CA CYS A 36 9.94 0.45 6.40
C CYS A 36 11.11 -0.51 6.18
N ALA A 37 11.03 -1.33 5.14
CA ALA A 37 12.08 -2.28 4.79
C ALA A 37 13.37 -1.65 4.23
N PHE A 38 13.41 -0.33 4.04
CA PHE A 38 14.58 0.40 3.55
C PHE A 38 15.32 1.12 4.67
N CYS A 39 14.64 2.00 5.41
CA CYS A 39 15.27 2.78 6.48
C CYS A 39 15.04 2.20 7.88
N HIS A 40 14.34 1.06 7.98
CA HIS A 40 14.05 0.36 9.24
C HIS A 40 13.29 1.16 10.31
N ASP A 41 12.76 2.33 9.96
CA ASP A 41 11.95 3.16 10.85
C ASP A 41 10.44 2.95 10.62
N ARG A 42 9.62 3.31 11.61
CA ARG A 42 8.17 3.18 11.59
C ARG A 42 7.53 4.01 10.48
N ILE A 43 6.49 3.49 9.86
CA ILE A 43 5.68 4.21 8.87
C ILE A 43 4.52 4.89 9.59
N TRP A 44 4.71 6.16 9.97
CA TRP A 44 3.74 6.94 10.73
C TRP A 44 3.28 8.22 9.97
N GLY A 45 2.36 8.97 10.57
CA GLY A 45 1.77 10.19 10.01
C GLY A 45 0.28 10.03 9.69
N LEU A 46 -0.33 11.05 9.07
CA LEU A 46 -1.75 11.07 8.71
C LEU A 46 -2.00 10.54 7.29
N GLY A 47 -3.23 10.09 7.02
CA GLY A 47 -3.63 9.67 5.68
C GLY A 47 -3.02 8.33 5.28
N ARG A 48 -2.57 8.20 4.01
CA ARG A 48 -1.80 7.05 3.50
C ARG A 48 -0.32 7.42 3.55
N GLN A 49 0.44 6.81 4.45
CA GLN A 49 1.80 7.23 4.85
C GLN A 49 2.91 6.46 4.11
N GLY A 50 2.58 5.32 3.51
CA GLY A 50 3.53 4.58 2.69
C GLY A 50 2.87 3.74 1.61
N PHE A 51 3.68 2.83 1.07
CA PHE A 51 3.31 1.86 0.07
C PHE A 51 3.44 0.43 0.60
N LYS A 52 2.52 -0.42 0.15
CA LYS A 52 2.61 -1.88 0.29
C LYS A 52 2.68 -2.49 -1.10
N CYS A 53 3.67 -3.33 -1.36
CA CYS A 53 3.70 -4.13 -2.58
C CYS A 53 2.53 -5.13 -2.56
N ILE A 54 1.78 -5.23 -3.65
CA ILE A 54 0.63 -6.16 -3.71
C ILE A 54 1.06 -7.63 -3.82
N GLN A 55 2.27 -7.88 -4.31
CA GLN A 55 2.86 -9.22 -4.49
C GLN A 55 3.55 -9.65 -3.18
N CYS A 56 4.82 -9.28 -2.98
CA CYS A 56 5.64 -9.70 -1.83
C CYS A 56 5.30 -9.02 -0.48
N LYS A 57 4.28 -8.16 -0.43
CA LYS A 57 3.82 -7.45 0.79
C LYS A 57 4.85 -6.49 1.43
N LEU A 58 5.98 -6.20 0.77
CA LEU A 58 7.00 -5.25 1.24
C LEU A 58 6.38 -3.89 1.61
N LEU A 59 6.76 -3.37 2.78
CA LEU A 59 6.31 -2.09 3.31
C LEU A 59 7.41 -1.04 3.20
N VAL A 60 7.10 0.12 2.62
CA VAL A 60 8.06 1.22 2.48
C VAL A 60 7.37 2.57 2.66
N HIS A 61 8.10 3.58 3.18
CA HIS A 61 7.60 4.96 3.14
C HIS A 61 7.43 5.46 1.71
N LYS A 62 6.65 6.53 1.54
CA LYS A 62 6.56 7.24 0.25
C LYS A 62 7.90 7.77 -0.25
N LYS A 63 8.80 8.20 0.64
CA LYS A 63 10.14 8.68 0.22
C LYS A 63 11.08 7.53 -0.13
N CYS A 64 10.93 6.38 0.53
CA CYS A 64 11.85 5.25 0.43
C CYS A 64 11.59 4.33 -0.77
N HIS A 65 10.39 4.37 -1.38
CA HIS A 65 10.00 3.42 -2.44
C HIS A 65 10.87 3.45 -3.72
N LYS A 66 11.59 4.54 -3.98
CA LYS A 66 12.53 4.66 -5.11
C LYS A 66 13.96 4.27 -4.77
N LEU A 67 14.29 4.18 -3.48
CA LEU A 67 15.65 3.97 -2.98
C LEU A 67 15.95 2.48 -2.75
N GLY A 68 14.92 1.65 -2.56
CA GLY A 68 15.08 0.22 -2.34
C GLY A 68 15.56 -0.49 -3.60
N SER A 69 16.81 -0.97 -3.61
CA SER A 69 17.39 -1.73 -4.73
C SER A 69 16.88 -3.19 -4.81
N LYS A 70 16.31 -3.74 -3.73
CA LYS A 70 15.86 -5.13 -3.68
C LYS A 70 14.75 -5.42 -4.70
N PRO A 71 14.95 -6.35 -5.67
CA PRO A 71 13.93 -6.73 -6.63
C PRO A 71 12.75 -7.41 -5.92
N CYS A 72 11.58 -7.40 -6.56
CA CYS A 72 10.41 -8.09 -6.03
C CYS A 72 10.60 -9.61 -6.08
N SER A 73 10.45 -10.28 -4.95
CA SER A 73 10.61 -11.75 -4.89
C SER A 73 9.42 -12.52 -5.46
N ASN A 74 8.28 -11.89 -5.78
CA ASN A 74 7.01 -12.56 -6.17
C ASN A 74 6.51 -13.70 -5.26
N GLU A 75 7.24 -14.06 -4.21
CA GLU A 75 6.84 -15.01 -3.20
C GLU A 75 5.73 -14.38 -2.36
N HIS A 76 4.56 -15.02 -2.40
CA HIS A 76 3.46 -14.70 -1.53
C HIS A 76 3.88 -15.06 -0.11
N VAL A 77 4.22 -14.06 0.71
CA VAL A 77 4.36 -14.27 2.15
C VAL A 77 2.95 -14.53 2.69
N GLU A 78 2.61 -15.80 2.83
CA GLU A 78 1.43 -16.26 3.57
C GLU A 78 1.48 -15.62 4.97
N PRO A 79 0.39 -14.97 5.42
CA PRO A 79 0.34 -14.47 6.78
C PRO A 79 0.42 -15.68 7.73
N VAL A 80 1.47 -15.72 8.56
CA VAL A 80 1.55 -16.66 9.68
C VAL A 80 0.28 -16.49 10.52
N LEU A 81 -0.47 -17.58 10.66
CA LEU A 81 -1.72 -17.69 11.43
C LEU A 81 -1.52 -17.24 12.89
#